data_AF-A0AAD5WUY3-F1
#
_entry.id   AF-A0AAD5WUY3-F1
#
_cell.length_a   1.000
_cell.length_b   1.000
_cell.length_c   1.000
_cell.angle_alpha   90.00
_cell.angle_beta   90.00
_cell.angle_gamma   90.00
#
_symmetry.space_group_name_H-M   'P 1'
#
loop_
_entity.id
_entity.type
_entity.pdbx_description
1 polymer ?
#
loop_
_entity_poly.entity_id
_entity_poly.type
_entity_poly.pdbx_seq_one_letter_code
_entity_poly.pdbx_strand_id
1 'polypeptide(L)'
;MQQGGYDQTRILLVPKTDTSALLVSTGSDGNIDSPTAQIESIMSSPVDYTAGDVPGWGLRNSVGVGENPIDGGIAPGVHDDDPAEVLNYHGSISPNATNPVYAANFRYPDRFSVWDVNSLPANAGLGVGSRFAMDGAPGGSTDAVCQSDTEQATLVFPPHTAPLDIVLPSPATAWPHMSVSFHGSWNGSPPDGYRIGKIAFGEDEMPVASAEESDGAAEWIMANQNVNSCPNSCFRPVRLALDRKGRLFMSSDQSNEVYVFVYVLASKMRTTFEEEEEGMRAALPQCSSEEPPREVE
;
A
#
# COMPACT_ATOMS: atom_id res chain seq x y z
N MET A 1 24.04 11.37 2.88
CA MET A 1 24.30 10.91 4.26
C MET A 1 24.19 9.39 4.30
N GLN A 2 24.66 8.72 5.36
CA GLN A 2 24.38 7.30 5.58
C GLN A 2 23.08 7.23 6.39
N GLN A 3 22.00 6.65 5.82
CA GLN A 3 20.72 6.58 6.53
C GLN A 3 20.84 5.68 7.77
N GLY A 4 20.33 6.16 8.91
CA GLY A 4 20.60 5.65 10.26
C GLY A 4 19.42 5.02 10.98
N GLY A 5 18.42 4.51 10.27
CA GLY A 5 17.19 3.95 10.87
C GLY A 5 16.71 2.62 10.29
N TYR A 6 15.63 2.10 10.86
CA TYR A 6 14.92 0.90 10.40
C TYR A 6 14.05 1.15 9.16
N ASP A 7 13.76 2.42 8.84
CA ASP A 7 12.91 2.87 7.72
C ASP A 7 13.62 2.91 6.35
N GLN A 8 14.75 2.21 6.17
CA GLN A 8 15.51 2.16 4.91
C GLN A 8 14.76 1.44 3.77
N THR A 9 13.80 2.12 3.15
CA THR A 9 13.09 1.62 1.97
C THR A 9 13.51 2.37 0.71
N ARG A 10 13.58 1.62 -0.41
CA ARG A 10 13.81 2.15 -1.76
C ARG A 10 12.93 1.36 -2.72
N ILE A 11 12.03 2.06 -3.39
CA ILE A 11 11.04 1.43 -4.26
C ILE A 11 11.21 2.00 -5.66
N LEU A 12 11.37 1.09 -6.62
CA LEU A 12 11.62 1.39 -8.01
C LEU A 12 10.38 0.99 -8.81
N LEU A 13 9.68 1.97 -9.36
CA LEU A 13 8.57 1.75 -10.27
C LEU A 13 8.93 2.32 -11.65
N VAL A 14 8.91 1.48 -12.67
CA VAL A 14 8.93 1.90 -14.08
C VAL A 14 7.47 2.04 -14.53
N PRO A 15 6.99 3.24 -14.85
CA PRO A 15 5.63 3.45 -15.32
C PRO A 15 5.35 2.72 -16.64
N LYS A 16 4.12 2.23 -16.81
CA LYS A 16 3.62 1.68 -18.09
C LYS A 16 3.24 2.82 -19.04
N THR A 17 2.79 3.94 -18.49
CA THR A 17 2.42 5.17 -19.22
C THR A 17 3.65 5.93 -19.75
N ASP A 18 4.74 5.96 -18.98
CA ASP A 18 6.06 6.41 -19.44
C ASP A 18 7.18 5.45 -19.04
N THR A 19 7.52 4.54 -19.95
CA THR A 19 8.63 3.59 -19.79
C THR A 19 10.03 4.22 -19.84
N SER A 20 10.15 5.53 -20.07
CA SER A 20 11.42 6.27 -19.96
C SER A 20 11.66 6.86 -18.56
N ALA A 21 10.62 6.95 -17.73
CA ALA A 21 10.70 7.37 -16.34
C ALA A 21 11.07 6.22 -15.39
N LEU A 22 11.67 6.57 -14.25
CA LEU A 22 11.90 5.67 -13.12
C LEU A 22 11.53 6.42 -11.84
N LEU A 23 10.39 6.09 -11.25
CA LEU A 23 10.01 6.62 -9.95
C LEU A 23 10.82 5.93 -8.85
N VAL A 24 11.40 6.73 -7.96
CA VAL A 24 12.18 6.28 -6.81
C VAL A 24 11.55 6.85 -5.54
N SER A 25 10.86 6.00 -4.78
CA SER A 25 10.44 6.36 -3.41
C SER A 25 11.54 6.02 -2.42
N THR A 26 11.76 6.89 -1.43
CA THR A 26 12.76 6.74 -0.36
C THR A 26 12.14 7.11 0.99
N GLY A 27 12.26 6.23 1.98
CA GLY A 27 11.85 6.54 3.36
C GLY A 27 12.77 7.55 4.06
N SER A 28 12.20 8.22 5.08
CA SER A 28 12.88 9.09 6.05
C SER A 28 13.92 8.34 6.89
N ASP A 29 14.77 9.08 7.62
CA ASP A 29 15.78 8.49 8.50
C ASP A 29 15.18 7.84 9.78
N GLY A 30 13.94 8.19 10.12
CA GLY A 30 13.16 7.61 11.20
C GLY A 30 11.75 8.22 11.31
N ASN A 31 11.06 8.00 12.44
CA ASN A 31 9.68 8.43 12.65
C ASN A 31 9.45 9.92 12.33
N ILE A 32 10.24 10.82 12.94
CA ILE A 32 10.18 12.27 12.70
C ILE A 32 11.54 12.75 12.19
N ASP A 33 11.59 13.16 10.92
CA ASP A 33 12.80 13.59 10.22
C ASP A 33 12.67 15.07 9.82
N SER A 34 12.85 15.97 10.80
CA SER A 34 12.66 17.42 10.62
C SER A 34 13.43 18.05 9.44
N PRO A 35 14.64 17.60 9.05
CA PRO A 35 15.27 17.99 7.79
C PRO A 35 14.39 17.84 6.54
N THR A 36 13.52 16.84 6.46
CA THR A 36 12.63 16.62 5.29
C THR A 36 11.52 17.68 5.13
N ALA A 37 11.36 18.58 6.11
CA ALA A 37 10.48 19.75 5.99
C ALA A 37 10.97 20.78 4.94
N GLN A 38 12.17 20.60 4.37
CA GLN A 38 12.71 21.43 3.29
C GLN A 38 13.15 20.58 2.10
N ILE A 39 12.89 21.03 0.87
CA ILE A 39 13.55 20.48 -0.32
C ILE A 39 14.98 21.02 -0.37
N GLU A 40 15.92 20.28 0.21
CA GLU A 40 17.31 20.30 -0.27
C GLU A 40 17.49 19.15 -1.28
N SER A 41 18.10 19.43 -2.42
CA SER A 41 18.31 18.44 -3.49
C SER A 41 19.29 17.35 -3.03
N ILE A 42 18.79 16.16 -2.73
CA ILE A 42 19.59 15.04 -2.21
C ILE A 42 20.45 14.44 -3.34
N MET A 43 21.71 14.88 -3.49
CA MET A 43 23.00 14.14 -3.46
C MET A 43 24.19 15.12 -3.64
N SER A 44 25.35 14.61 -4.09
CA SER A 44 26.43 15.35 -4.75
C SER A 44 27.36 14.37 -5.48
N SER A 45 26.80 13.67 -6.49
CA SER A 45 27.49 12.69 -7.38
C SER A 45 28.01 11.38 -6.72
N PRO A 46 27.59 10.14 -7.10
CA PRO A 46 26.66 9.65 -8.12
C PRO A 46 26.58 10.33 -9.50
N VAL A 47 25.49 10.13 -10.24
CA VAL A 47 24.75 11.30 -10.69
C VAL A 47 23.75 11.62 -9.59
N ASP A 48 23.53 12.89 -9.32
CA ASP A 48 22.32 13.28 -8.63
C ASP A 48 21.12 12.72 -9.39
N TYR A 49 20.34 11.85 -8.73
CA TYR A 49 19.01 11.48 -9.21
C TYR A 49 18.13 12.74 -9.34
N THR A 50 18.45 13.82 -8.61
CA THR A 50 17.85 15.17 -8.74
C THR A 50 18.35 15.97 -9.95
N ALA A 51 18.63 15.31 -11.07
CA ALA A 51 18.30 15.87 -12.38
C ALA A 51 16.87 15.49 -12.82
N GLY A 52 16.28 14.46 -12.21
CA GLY A 52 14.86 14.15 -12.25
C GLY A 52 14.06 14.93 -11.22
N ASP A 53 12.79 15.10 -11.52
CA ASP A 53 11.87 15.93 -10.75
C ASP A 53 11.41 15.27 -9.44
N VAL A 54 10.85 16.09 -8.55
CA VAL A 54 10.20 15.65 -7.31
C VAL A 54 8.68 15.71 -7.56
N PRO A 55 8.01 14.62 -7.97
CA PRO A 55 6.57 14.64 -8.26
C PRO A 55 5.71 14.80 -7.00
N GLY A 56 6.26 14.47 -5.82
CA GLY A 56 5.67 14.72 -4.51
C GLY A 56 6.72 14.57 -3.42
N TRP A 57 6.55 15.28 -2.30
CA TRP A 57 7.44 15.23 -1.14
C TRP A 57 6.65 15.45 0.15
N GLY A 58 7.31 15.52 1.31
CA GLY A 58 6.63 15.53 2.61
C GLY A 58 5.88 14.22 2.84
N LEU A 59 6.59 13.11 2.70
CA LEU A 59 6.12 11.73 2.77
C LEU A 59 7.07 10.92 3.66
N ARG A 60 6.56 10.22 4.69
CA ARG A 60 7.38 9.52 5.70
C ARG A 60 8.12 8.32 5.13
N ASN A 61 7.41 7.22 4.86
CA ASN A 61 8.00 5.98 4.37
C ASN A 61 7.06 5.30 3.37
N SER A 62 7.03 5.86 2.16
CA SER A 62 6.08 5.53 1.11
C SER A 62 6.41 4.23 0.36
N VAL A 63 6.18 3.08 1.01
CA VAL A 63 6.58 1.76 0.49
C VAL A 63 5.66 1.23 -0.62
N GLY A 64 4.34 1.40 -0.45
CA GLY A 64 3.40 1.24 -1.54
C GLY A 64 3.65 2.30 -2.61
N VAL A 65 3.89 1.87 -3.85
CA VAL A 65 3.99 2.73 -5.03
C VAL A 65 3.44 1.95 -6.22
N GLY A 66 2.13 2.09 -6.46
CA GLY A 66 1.45 1.55 -7.65
C GLY A 66 1.22 2.64 -8.70
N GLU A 67 1.08 2.24 -9.96
CA GLU A 67 0.63 3.11 -11.05
C GLU A 67 -0.73 2.64 -11.56
N ASN A 68 -1.69 3.56 -11.59
CA ASN A 68 -2.99 3.33 -12.21
C ASN A 68 -2.82 3.06 -13.73
N PRO A 69 -3.32 1.91 -14.25
CA PRO A 69 -3.10 1.51 -15.63
C PRO A 69 -3.93 2.29 -16.68
N ILE A 70 -4.72 3.30 -16.30
CA ILE A 70 -5.49 4.12 -17.25
C ILE A 70 -4.94 5.56 -17.28
N ASP A 71 -4.91 6.32 -16.17
CA ASP A 71 -4.33 7.68 -16.12
C ASP A 71 -2.82 7.75 -15.80
N GLY A 72 -2.28 6.86 -14.96
CA GLY A 72 -0.90 6.86 -14.47
C GLY A 72 -0.68 7.44 -13.05
N GLY A 73 -1.69 7.56 -12.18
CA GLY A 73 -1.58 8.07 -10.80
C GLY A 73 -0.94 7.12 -9.77
N ILE A 74 -0.41 7.68 -8.66
CA ILE A 74 0.49 7.03 -7.66
C ILE A 74 0.05 7.26 -6.19
N ALA A 75 0.30 6.32 -5.24
CA ALA A 75 -0.25 6.36 -3.84
C ALA A 75 0.53 5.63 -2.68
N PRO A 76 0.75 6.24 -1.48
CA PRO A 76 1.45 5.63 -0.29
C PRO A 76 0.99 6.00 1.17
N GLY A 77 1.56 5.35 2.23
CA GLY A 77 1.20 5.46 3.69
C GLY A 77 2.33 5.53 4.79
N VAL A 78 2.04 5.05 6.03
CA VAL A 78 2.83 4.94 7.31
C VAL A 78 2.93 6.22 8.18
N HIS A 79 2.63 6.33 9.50
CA HIS A 79 2.31 5.49 10.72
C HIS A 79 1.32 6.25 11.68
N ASP A 80 0.76 5.84 12.85
CA ASP A 80 1.24 5.10 14.08
C ASP A 80 0.10 4.45 14.97
N ASP A 81 -0.77 5.16 15.74
CA ASP A 81 -2.03 4.68 16.45
C ASP A 81 -3.17 5.74 16.40
N ASP A 82 -2.80 7.00 16.57
CA ASP A 82 -2.82 7.93 15.44
C ASP A 82 -1.36 8.33 15.18
N PRO A 83 -0.95 8.84 14.00
CA PRO A 83 -1.77 9.10 12.82
C PRO A 83 -2.29 7.85 12.09
N ALA A 84 -3.19 8.06 11.15
CA ALA A 84 -3.63 7.03 10.23
C ALA A 84 -2.55 6.62 9.22
N GLU A 85 -2.58 5.37 8.80
CA GLU A 85 -1.97 4.95 7.54
C GLU A 85 -2.67 5.69 6.39
N VAL A 86 -1.95 6.37 5.51
CA VAL A 86 -2.57 7.16 4.41
C VAL A 86 -2.55 6.44 3.07
N LEU A 87 -3.42 6.88 2.18
CA LEU A 87 -3.37 6.68 0.73
C LEU A 87 -3.49 8.07 0.09
N ASN A 88 -2.42 8.60 -0.49
CA ASN A 88 -2.49 9.87 -1.24
C ASN A 88 -2.68 9.58 -2.74
N TYR A 89 -3.10 10.56 -3.54
CA TYR A 89 -3.08 10.46 -5.01
C TYR A 89 -2.19 11.58 -5.57
N HIS A 90 -1.12 11.21 -6.25
CA HIS A 90 -0.11 12.16 -6.77
C HIS A 90 -0.36 12.64 -8.21
N GLY A 91 -1.55 12.37 -8.78
CA GLY A 91 -1.88 12.73 -10.16
C GLY A 91 -1.15 11.89 -11.20
N SER A 92 -1.66 11.94 -12.44
CA SER A 92 -1.01 11.31 -13.59
C SER A 92 0.41 11.83 -13.81
N ILE A 93 1.34 10.91 -14.09
CA ILE A 93 2.70 11.22 -14.58
C ILE A 93 2.86 11.02 -16.09
N SER A 94 1.76 10.81 -16.83
CA SER A 94 1.81 10.69 -18.30
C SER A 94 2.36 11.97 -18.94
N PRO A 95 3.28 11.93 -19.93
CA PRO A 95 4.00 13.12 -20.44
C PRO A 95 3.15 14.24 -21.09
N ASN A 96 1.84 14.04 -21.25
CA ASN A 96 0.90 15.03 -21.79
C ASN A 96 -0.27 15.32 -20.82
N ALA A 97 -0.24 14.79 -19.59
CA ALA A 97 -1.30 15.01 -18.61
C ALA A 97 -1.13 16.36 -17.88
N THR A 98 -2.24 16.98 -17.52
CA THR A 98 -2.25 18.09 -16.56
C THR A 98 -2.35 17.52 -15.15
N ASN A 99 -1.26 17.58 -14.40
CA ASN A 99 -1.22 17.12 -13.01
C ASN A 99 -1.28 18.33 -12.04
N PRO A 100 -2.41 18.56 -11.34
CA PRO A 100 -2.58 19.71 -10.46
C PRO A 100 -1.90 19.57 -9.09
N VAL A 101 -1.41 18.37 -8.74
CA VAL A 101 -0.74 18.06 -7.46
C VAL A 101 0.74 17.69 -7.66
N TYR A 102 1.29 17.94 -8.86
CA TYR A 102 2.69 17.71 -9.17
C TYR A 102 3.59 18.63 -8.33
N ALA A 103 4.63 18.03 -7.73
CA ALA A 103 5.54 18.65 -6.77
C ALA A 103 4.86 19.16 -5.47
N ALA A 104 3.64 18.70 -5.17
CA ALA A 104 2.97 18.99 -3.91
C ALA A 104 3.70 18.39 -2.70
N ASN A 105 3.52 19.04 -1.55
CA ASN A 105 4.02 18.59 -0.25
C ASN A 105 2.87 17.91 0.51
N PHE A 106 2.98 16.64 0.87
CA PHE A 106 1.95 15.87 1.59
C PHE A 106 2.03 16.01 3.13
N ARG A 107 2.85 16.98 3.56
CA ARG A 107 2.91 17.69 4.85
C ARG A 107 3.56 16.96 6.04
N TYR A 108 4.12 15.78 5.84
CA TYR A 108 5.15 15.26 6.75
C TYR A 108 6.40 16.18 6.73
N PRO A 109 7.09 16.44 7.86
CA PRO A 109 6.92 15.86 9.20
C PRO A 109 6.02 16.68 10.15
N ASP A 110 5.28 17.67 9.63
CA ASP A 110 4.59 18.68 10.44
C ASP A 110 3.12 18.31 10.72
N ARG A 111 2.48 17.57 9.82
CA ARG A 111 1.03 17.32 9.78
C ARG A 111 0.71 15.90 9.33
N PHE A 112 -0.35 15.34 9.89
CA PHE A 112 -0.72 13.94 9.69
C PHE A 112 -2.25 13.79 9.66
N SER A 113 -2.76 12.66 9.16
CA SER A 113 -4.21 12.38 9.07
C SER A 113 -4.72 11.58 10.26
N VAL A 114 -5.97 11.80 10.65
CA VAL A 114 -6.66 11.17 11.80
C VAL A 114 -7.28 9.82 11.44
N TRP A 115 -7.17 8.84 12.34
CA TRP A 115 -7.91 7.58 12.35
C TRP A 115 -8.90 7.51 13.51
N ASP A 116 -8.44 7.51 14.77
CA ASP A 116 -9.32 7.55 15.94
C ASP A 116 -9.35 8.95 16.55
N VAL A 117 -10.39 9.69 16.16
CA VAL A 117 -10.75 11.02 16.71
C VAL A 117 -10.77 11.03 18.25
N ASN A 118 -11.05 9.90 18.92
CA ASN A 118 -11.12 9.81 20.38
C ASN A 118 -9.75 9.62 21.06
N SER A 119 -8.71 9.22 20.31
CA SER A 119 -7.33 9.15 20.82
C SER A 119 -6.72 10.54 21.06
N LEU A 120 -7.18 11.53 20.29
CA LEU A 120 -6.58 12.86 20.23
C LEU A 120 -7.09 13.77 21.37
N PRO A 121 -6.19 14.44 22.13
CA PRO A 121 -6.55 15.22 23.30
C PRO A 121 -7.28 16.53 22.99
N ALA A 122 -7.25 17.00 21.73
CA ALA A 122 -7.85 18.24 21.26
C ALA A 122 -8.55 18.04 19.90
N ASN A 123 -9.58 17.20 19.87
CA ASN A 123 -10.23 16.70 18.65
C ASN A 123 -11.39 17.55 18.08
N ALA A 124 -11.56 18.78 18.55
CA ALA A 124 -12.76 19.57 18.28
C ALA A 124 -12.84 20.04 16.82
N GLY A 125 -13.63 19.34 16.00
CA GLY A 125 -13.77 19.60 14.56
C GLY A 125 -12.93 18.70 13.66
N LEU A 126 -12.22 17.71 14.23
CA LEU A 126 -11.56 16.65 13.47
C LEU A 126 -12.52 15.47 13.26
N GLY A 127 -12.40 14.82 12.09
CA GLY A 127 -13.02 13.53 11.77
C GLY A 127 -11.97 12.55 11.22
N VAL A 128 -12.38 11.33 10.86
CA VAL A 128 -11.51 10.39 10.12
C VAL A 128 -10.99 11.06 8.84
N GLY A 129 -9.73 10.83 8.47
CA GLY A 129 -9.09 11.41 7.28
C GLY A 129 -8.61 12.87 7.43
N SER A 130 -9.26 13.66 8.30
CA SER A 130 -8.89 15.05 8.63
C SER A 130 -7.42 15.18 9.01
N ARG A 131 -6.80 16.36 8.81
CA ARG A 131 -5.42 16.60 9.27
C ARG A 131 -5.32 17.33 10.60
N PHE A 132 -4.32 16.93 11.39
CA PHE A 132 -3.90 17.54 12.65
C PHE A 132 -2.39 17.82 12.66
N ALA A 133 -1.94 18.71 13.56
CA ALA A 133 -0.54 18.97 13.84
C ALA A 133 -0.11 18.27 15.14
N MET A 134 1.15 17.84 15.23
CA MET A 134 1.71 17.35 16.49
C MET A 134 2.07 18.50 17.43
N ASP A 135 2.07 18.24 18.74
CA ASP A 135 2.66 19.14 19.72
C ASP A 135 4.14 19.43 19.38
N GLY A 136 4.46 20.70 19.16
CA GLY A 136 5.80 21.13 18.77
C GLY A 136 6.17 20.87 17.30
N ALA A 137 5.19 20.65 16.42
CA ALA A 137 5.39 20.52 14.98
C ALA A 137 6.30 21.64 14.40
N PRO A 138 7.23 21.32 13.48
CA PRO A 138 8.07 22.33 12.85
C PRO A 138 7.26 23.46 12.19
N GLY A 139 7.88 24.64 12.12
CA GLY A 139 7.22 25.88 11.68
C GLY A 139 6.12 26.41 12.60
N GLY A 140 5.69 25.66 13.62
CA GLY A 140 4.53 26.00 14.45
C GLY A 140 3.20 25.74 13.75
N SER A 141 3.11 24.67 12.96
CA SER A 141 1.83 24.21 12.38
C SER A 141 0.78 23.97 13.48
N THR A 142 -0.49 24.25 13.18
CA THR A 142 -1.64 24.02 14.07
C THR A 142 -2.78 23.40 13.26
N ASP A 143 -3.75 22.76 13.91
CA ASP A 143 -4.87 22.09 13.22
C ASP A 143 -5.64 23.03 12.28
N ALA A 144 -5.83 24.30 12.68
CA ALA A 144 -6.45 25.32 11.85
C ALA A 144 -5.67 25.63 10.54
N VAL A 145 -4.36 25.37 10.51
CA VAL A 145 -3.53 25.43 9.30
C VAL A 145 -3.62 24.10 8.53
N CYS A 146 -3.61 22.96 9.23
CA CYS A 146 -3.77 21.63 8.63
C CYS A 146 -5.11 21.49 7.86
N GLN A 147 -6.18 22.05 8.41
CA GLN A 147 -7.51 22.11 7.79
C GLN A 147 -7.61 23.07 6.59
N SER A 148 -6.54 23.81 6.27
CA SER A 148 -6.44 24.64 5.06
C SER A 148 -5.68 23.95 3.91
N ASP A 149 -5.20 22.72 4.10
CA ASP A 149 -4.47 21.98 3.07
C ASP A 149 -5.39 21.43 1.97
N THR A 150 -4.99 21.67 0.72
CA THR A 150 -5.68 21.19 -0.49
C THR A 150 -5.32 19.75 -0.85
N GLU A 151 -4.11 19.31 -0.52
CA GLU A 151 -3.53 18.04 -0.97
C GLU A 151 -3.70 16.96 0.11
N GLN A 152 -4.95 16.60 0.40
CA GLN A 152 -5.33 15.66 1.48
C GLN A 152 -5.15 14.18 1.07
N ALA A 153 -5.27 13.27 2.04
CA ALA A 153 -5.29 11.84 1.76
C ALA A 153 -6.60 11.47 1.04
N THR A 154 -6.53 10.54 0.09
CA THR A 154 -7.67 9.98 -0.65
C THR A 154 -8.44 8.95 0.20
N LEU A 155 -7.70 8.10 0.92
CA LEU A 155 -8.21 7.21 1.96
C LEU A 155 -7.25 7.22 3.14
N VAL A 156 -7.74 6.75 4.28
CA VAL A 156 -6.94 6.32 5.42
C VAL A 156 -7.18 4.84 5.76
N PHE A 157 -6.24 4.21 6.45
CA PHE A 157 -6.35 2.84 6.94
C PHE A 157 -5.96 2.79 8.42
N PRO A 158 -6.27 1.68 9.14
CA PRO A 158 -5.90 1.57 10.53
C PRO A 158 -4.37 1.74 10.70
N PRO A 159 -3.94 2.59 11.63
CA PRO A 159 -2.55 2.86 11.94
C PRO A 159 -1.68 1.61 12.06
N HIS A 160 -0.39 1.76 11.76
CA HIS A 160 0.62 0.69 11.85
C HIS A 160 0.35 -0.60 11.07
N THR A 161 -0.72 -0.68 10.26
CA THR A 161 -0.99 -1.86 9.42
C THR A 161 0.04 -2.06 8.30
N ALA A 162 0.90 -1.06 8.04
CA ALA A 162 2.07 -1.12 7.15
C ALA A 162 1.73 -1.57 5.71
N PRO A 163 1.05 -0.73 4.91
CA PRO A 163 0.76 -0.97 3.50
C PRO A 163 2.05 -0.89 2.66
N LEU A 164 2.59 -2.05 2.27
CA LEU A 164 3.89 -2.12 1.57
C LEU A 164 3.78 -2.20 0.04
N ASP A 165 2.61 -2.53 -0.50
CA ASP A 165 2.37 -2.51 -1.93
C ASP A 165 0.90 -2.26 -2.26
N ILE A 166 0.68 -1.75 -3.48
CA ILE A 166 -0.66 -1.42 -3.97
C ILE A 166 -0.75 -1.71 -5.46
N VAL A 167 -1.79 -2.46 -5.85
CA VAL A 167 -2.11 -2.74 -7.24
C VAL A 167 -3.52 -2.24 -7.55
N LEU A 168 -3.59 -1.38 -8.56
CA LEU A 168 -4.80 -0.77 -9.07
C LEU A 168 -5.44 -1.68 -10.13
N PRO A 169 -6.79 -1.74 -10.23
CA PRO A 169 -7.46 -2.63 -11.16
C PRO A 169 -7.24 -2.17 -12.60
N SER A 170 -7.36 -3.09 -13.56
CA SER A 170 -7.24 -2.75 -14.99
C SER A 170 -8.39 -3.35 -15.80
N PRO A 171 -9.01 -2.60 -16.73
CA PRO A 171 -9.94 -3.14 -17.72
C PRO A 171 -9.32 -4.25 -18.60
N ALA A 172 -7.98 -4.35 -18.66
CA ALA A 172 -7.26 -5.43 -19.33
C ALA A 172 -7.12 -6.71 -18.48
N THR A 173 -7.68 -6.75 -17.27
CA THR A 173 -7.58 -7.88 -16.32
C THR A 173 -8.96 -8.24 -15.75
N ALA A 174 -9.12 -9.48 -15.27
CA ALA A 174 -10.35 -9.93 -14.62
C ALA A 174 -10.50 -9.47 -13.15
N TRP A 175 -9.56 -8.67 -12.63
CA TRP A 175 -9.53 -8.26 -11.21
C TRP A 175 -10.07 -6.82 -11.06
N PRO A 176 -11.25 -6.62 -10.44
CA PRO A 176 -11.98 -5.34 -10.50
C PRO A 176 -11.75 -4.44 -9.28
N HIS A 177 -10.79 -4.76 -8.41
CA HIS A 177 -10.56 -4.04 -7.16
C HIS A 177 -9.15 -3.46 -7.08
N MET A 178 -9.01 -2.30 -6.45
CA MET A 178 -7.73 -1.87 -5.90
C MET A 178 -7.37 -2.82 -4.75
N SER A 179 -6.10 -3.18 -4.59
CA SER A 179 -5.68 -4.15 -3.56
C SER A 179 -4.39 -3.73 -2.89
N VAL A 180 -4.33 -3.89 -1.57
CA VAL A 180 -3.28 -3.36 -0.69
C VAL A 180 -2.78 -4.46 0.26
N SER A 181 -1.46 -4.58 0.40
CA SER A 181 -0.78 -5.55 1.27
C SER A 181 -0.37 -4.93 2.60
N PHE A 182 -1.09 -5.26 3.67
CA PHE A 182 -0.83 -4.77 5.03
C PHE A 182 0.10 -5.75 5.76
N HIS A 183 1.40 -5.44 5.78
CA HIS A 183 2.49 -6.26 6.35
C HIS A 183 2.39 -6.44 7.87
N GLY A 184 1.66 -5.52 8.52
CA GLY A 184 1.32 -5.56 9.94
C GLY A 184 2.36 -4.97 10.87
N SER A 185 1.90 -4.54 12.04
CA SER A 185 2.67 -3.72 12.97
C SER A 185 3.80 -4.48 13.67
N TRP A 186 4.98 -3.85 13.81
CA TRP A 186 6.13 -4.44 14.51
C TRP A 186 6.16 -4.08 16.02
N ASN A 187 5.46 -3.02 16.40
CA ASN A 187 5.41 -2.41 17.74
C ASN A 187 3.99 -2.07 18.24
N GLY A 188 2.96 -2.17 17.38
CA GLY A 188 1.59 -1.80 17.73
C GLY A 188 1.02 -2.66 18.86
N SER A 189 0.20 -2.07 19.74
CA SER A 189 -0.35 -2.73 20.93
C SER A 189 -1.82 -2.35 21.13
N PRO A 190 -2.78 -3.13 20.58
CA PRO A 190 -2.61 -4.47 20.00
C PRO A 190 -1.91 -4.47 18.63
N PRO A 191 -1.31 -5.60 18.20
CA PRO A 191 -0.82 -5.74 16.84
C PRO A 191 -1.98 -5.71 15.84
N ASP A 192 -1.81 -5.04 14.70
CA ASP A 192 -2.80 -4.99 13.62
C ASP A 192 -2.17 -5.11 12.22
N GLY A 193 -3.01 -5.33 11.20
CA GLY A 193 -2.62 -5.53 9.80
C GLY A 193 -2.57 -7.02 9.48
N TYR A 194 -1.43 -7.52 9.01
CA TYR A 194 -1.21 -8.95 8.74
C TYR A 194 -2.27 -9.55 7.79
N ARG A 195 -2.63 -8.79 6.75
CA ARG A 195 -3.79 -9.05 5.87
C ARG A 195 -3.65 -8.39 4.51
N ILE A 196 -4.41 -8.87 3.54
CA ILE A 196 -4.52 -8.26 2.21
C ILE A 196 -5.96 -7.76 2.02
N GLY A 197 -6.09 -6.48 1.71
CA GLY A 197 -7.38 -5.80 1.50
C GLY A 197 -7.69 -5.61 0.02
N LYS A 198 -8.99 -5.59 -0.30
CA LYS A 198 -9.56 -5.05 -1.53
C LYS A 198 -10.35 -3.77 -1.20
N ILE A 199 -10.30 -2.80 -2.09
CA ILE A 199 -11.00 -1.52 -1.95
C ILE A 199 -11.85 -1.30 -3.20
N ALA A 200 -13.05 -0.75 -3.02
CA ALA A 200 -13.94 -0.38 -4.12
C ALA A 200 -13.33 0.78 -4.92
N PHE A 201 -13.26 0.64 -6.24
CA PHE A 201 -12.61 1.58 -7.16
C PHE A 201 -13.58 1.93 -8.29
N GLY A 202 -13.70 3.21 -8.62
CA GLY A 202 -14.70 3.75 -9.52
C GLY A 202 -14.28 3.76 -11.00
N GLU A 203 -15.22 4.14 -11.87
CA GLU A 203 -14.96 4.42 -13.29
C GLU A 203 -14.24 5.77 -13.48
N ASP A 204 -14.21 6.60 -12.44
CA ASP A 204 -13.50 7.88 -12.32
C ASP A 204 -12.07 7.72 -11.77
N GLU A 205 -11.56 6.48 -11.75
CA GLU A 205 -10.16 6.14 -11.45
C GLU A 205 -9.71 6.45 -10.01
N MET A 206 -10.66 6.52 -9.09
CA MET A 206 -10.44 6.79 -7.66
C MET A 206 -11.12 5.73 -6.77
N PRO A 207 -10.73 5.62 -5.48
CA PRO A 207 -11.52 4.87 -4.52
C PRO A 207 -12.93 5.45 -4.38
N VAL A 208 -13.93 4.58 -4.18
CA VAL A 208 -15.35 4.98 -4.13
C VAL A 208 -15.74 5.68 -2.82
N ALA A 209 -15.02 5.39 -1.73
CA ALA A 209 -15.20 6.02 -0.42
C ALA A 209 -14.23 7.21 -0.27
N SER A 210 -14.63 8.21 0.51
CA SER A 210 -13.76 9.33 0.89
C SER A 210 -12.82 9.02 2.07
N ALA A 211 -11.96 9.98 2.42
CA ALA A 211 -11.11 9.90 3.61
C ALA A 211 -11.92 9.82 4.91
N GLU A 212 -13.08 10.49 4.97
CA GLU A 212 -14.02 10.43 6.09
C GLU A 212 -14.82 9.11 6.13
N GLU A 213 -15.02 8.46 4.98
CA GLU A 213 -15.71 7.17 4.83
C GLU A 213 -14.75 5.97 4.84
N SER A 214 -13.50 6.18 5.26
CA SER A 214 -12.44 5.17 5.17
C SER A 214 -12.59 3.97 6.14
N ASP A 215 -13.35 4.12 7.24
CA ASP A 215 -13.67 2.97 8.10
C ASP A 215 -14.57 1.97 7.36
N GLY A 216 -14.10 0.73 7.25
CA GLY A 216 -14.73 -0.31 6.44
C GLY A 216 -14.50 -0.23 4.92
N ALA A 217 -13.82 0.80 4.39
CA ALA A 217 -13.56 0.94 2.94
C ALA A 217 -12.61 -0.15 2.38
N ALA A 218 -11.80 -0.76 3.24
CA ALA A 218 -10.94 -1.90 2.92
C ALA A 218 -11.57 -3.22 3.41
N GLU A 219 -12.08 -4.04 2.48
CA GLU A 219 -12.55 -5.39 2.77
C GLU A 219 -11.40 -6.40 2.74
N TRP A 220 -11.30 -7.29 3.74
CA TRP A 220 -10.21 -8.26 3.80
C TRP A 220 -10.45 -9.47 2.86
N ILE A 221 -9.51 -9.73 1.96
CA ILE A 221 -9.50 -10.92 1.09
C ILE A 221 -8.98 -12.14 1.90
N MET A 222 -7.92 -11.91 2.68
CA MET A 222 -7.29 -12.91 3.54
C MET A 222 -6.58 -12.20 4.69
N ALA A 223 -6.71 -12.72 5.91
CA ALA A 223 -6.12 -12.19 7.13
C ALA A 223 -5.65 -13.34 8.05
N ASN A 224 -4.66 -13.09 8.90
CA ASN A 224 -4.25 -14.05 9.93
C ASN A 224 -5.31 -14.17 11.04
N GLN A 225 -5.60 -15.40 11.48
CA GLN A 225 -6.72 -15.69 12.39
C GLN A 225 -6.55 -15.15 13.83
N ASN A 226 -5.31 -15.04 14.32
CA ASN A 226 -5.02 -14.46 15.63
C ASN A 226 -3.87 -13.47 15.50
N VAL A 227 -4.20 -12.18 15.36
CA VAL A 227 -3.21 -11.12 15.15
C VAL A 227 -2.25 -10.96 16.34
N ASN A 228 -2.68 -11.35 17.55
CA ASN A 228 -1.83 -11.38 18.75
C ASN A 228 -0.70 -12.45 18.71
N SER A 229 -0.70 -13.35 17.72
CA SER A 229 0.43 -14.27 17.44
C SER A 229 1.40 -13.75 16.38
N CYS A 230 1.13 -12.58 15.79
CA CYS A 230 1.98 -11.96 14.79
C CYS A 230 3.09 -11.11 15.45
N PRO A 231 4.22 -10.84 14.75
CA PRO A 231 4.60 -11.33 13.42
C PRO A 231 5.00 -12.81 13.38
N ASN A 232 5.40 -13.39 14.51
CA ASN A 232 6.20 -14.63 14.54
C ASN A 232 5.49 -15.89 14.00
N SER A 233 4.16 -15.92 14.02
CA SER A 233 3.36 -17.08 13.56
C SER A 233 2.36 -16.69 12.45
N CYS A 234 2.68 -15.67 11.65
CA CYS A 234 1.78 -15.09 10.66
C CYS A 234 2.45 -14.90 9.30
N PHE A 235 1.67 -14.96 8.21
CA PHE A 235 2.12 -14.43 6.92
C PHE A 235 2.15 -12.89 6.99
N ARG A 236 3.10 -12.25 6.32
CA ARG A 236 3.26 -10.79 6.28
C ARG A 236 3.26 -10.30 4.83
N PRO A 237 2.14 -9.76 4.32
CA PRO A 237 2.02 -9.31 2.93
C PRO A 237 3.06 -8.23 2.56
N VAL A 238 3.91 -8.49 1.57
CA VAL A 238 4.85 -7.50 1.01
C VAL A 238 4.39 -7.06 -0.38
N ARG A 239 4.87 -7.66 -1.47
CA ARG A 239 4.54 -7.27 -2.84
C ARG A 239 3.29 -7.94 -3.38
N LEU A 240 2.62 -7.22 -4.28
CA LEU A 240 1.44 -7.63 -5.04
C LEU A 240 1.72 -7.58 -6.55
N ALA A 241 1.13 -8.49 -7.32
CA ALA A 241 1.22 -8.44 -8.78
C ALA A 241 -0.02 -9.04 -9.47
N LEU A 242 -0.61 -8.34 -10.43
CA LEU A 242 -1.63 -8.91 -11.32
C LEU A 242 -1.00 -9.51 -12.57
N ASP A 243 -1.40 -10.73 -12.94
CA ASP A 243 -1.11 -11.30 -14.25
C ASP A 243 -2.16 -10.92 -15.31
N ARG A 244 -1.86 -11.23 -16.58
CA ARG A 244 -2.76 -10.98 -17.72
C ARG A 244 -4.06 -11.80 -17.71
N LYS A 245 -4.26 -12.69 -16.72
CA LYS A 245 -5.52 -13.42 -16.50
C LYS A 245 -6.36 -12.77 -15.38
N GLY A 246 -5.84 -11.76 -14.68
CA GLY A 246 -6.48 -11.18 -13.50
C GLY A 246 -6.32 -12.03 -12.23
N ARG A 247 -5.25 -12.84 -12.14
CA ARG A 247 -4.86 -13.49 -10.89
C ARG A 247 -3.93 -12.55 -10.12
N LEU A 248 -4.25 -12.30 -8.86
CA LEU A 248 -3.44 -11.48 -7.96
C LEU A 248 -2.48 -12.38 -7.19
N PHE A 249 -1.19 -12.10 -7.29
CA PHE A 249 -0.14 -12.77 -6.52
C PHE A 249 0.28 -11.90 -5.34
N MET A 250 0.65 -12.52 -4.21
CA MET A 250 1.13 -11.85 -3.01
C MET A 250 2.32 -12.59 -2.41
N SER A 251 3.43 -11.90 -2.15
CA SER A 251 4.58 -12.48 -1.42
C SER A 251 4.45 -12.26 0.10
N SER A 252 4.89 -13.23 0.89
CA SER A 252 5.11 -13.11 2.33
C SER A 252 6.57 -13.39 2.66
N ASP A 253 7.28 -12.39 3.20
CA ASP A 253 8.70 -12.49 3.55
C ASP A 253 8.92 -13.31 4.83
N GLN A 254 8.13 -13.04 5.86
CA GLN A 254 8.18 -13.71 7.16
C GLN A 254 7.98 -15.23 7.08
N SER A 255 7.15 -15.70 6.15
CA SER A 255 6.88 -17.13 5.94
C SER A 255 7.55 -17.73 4.70
N ASN A 256 8.20 -16.93 3.85
CA ASN A 256 8.81 -17.33 2.58
C ASN A 256 7.81 -17.95 1.57
N GLU A 257 6.58 -17.43 1.54
CA GLU A 257 5.47 -17.95 0.73
C GLU A 257 5.09 -16.99 -0.40
N VAL A 258 4.50 -17.54 -1.47
CA VAL A 258 3.80 -16.77 -2.51
C VAL A 258 2.39 -17.33 -2.68
N TYR A 259 1.40 -16.48 -2.40
CA TYR A 259 -0.02 -16.76 -2.53
C TYR A 259 -0.54 -16.33 -3.91
N VAL A 260 -1.61 -16.97 -4.38
CA VAL A 260 -2.36 -16.56 -5.57
C VAL A 260 -3.85 -16.52 -5.28
N PHE A 261 -4.49 -15.42 -5.65
CA PHE A 261 -5.93 -15.18 -5.53
C PHE A 261 -6.54 -15.15 -6.94
N VAL A 262 -7.60 -15.95 -7.14
CA VAL A 262 -8.32 -16.04 -8.42
C VAL A 262 -9.69 -15.37 -8.23
N TYR A 263 -9.96 -14.32 -9.00
CA TYR A 263 -11.28 -13.69 -8.99
C TYR A 263 -12.25 -14.49 -9.85
N VAL A 264 -13.26 -15.10 -9.22
CA VAL A 264 -14.31 -15.87 -9.91
C VAL A 264 -15.65 -15.17 -9.71
N LEU A 265 -16.24 -14.69 -10.82
CA LEU A 265 -17.61 -14.18 -10.81
C LEU A 265 -18.58 -15.27 -10.31
N ALA A 266 -19.51 -14.93 -9.42
CA ALA A 266 -20.50 -15.89 -8.89
C ALA A 266 -21.33 -16.58 -9.99
N SER A 267 -21.54 -15.93 -11.13
CA SER A 267 -22.19 -16.49 -12.33
C SER A 267 -21.36 -17.55 -13.07
N LYS A 268 -20.05 -17.67 -12.78
CA LYS A 268 -19.11 -18.66 -13.35
C LYS A 268 -18.64 -19.71 -12.34
N MET A 269 -18.78 -19.47 -11.03
CA MET A 269 -18.36 -20.40 -9.97
C MET A 269 -18.91 -21.83 -10.14
N ARG A 270 -20.06 -21.99 -10.79
CA ARG A 270 -20.71 -23.30 -11.00
C ARG A 270 -20.09 -24.15 -12.13
N THR A 271 -19.04 -23.68 -12.80
CA THR A 271 -18.29 -24.47 -13.79
C THR A 271 -16.78 -24.45 -13.54
N THR A 272 -16.22 -23.34 -13.08
CA THR A 272 -14.75 -23.20 -12.96
C THR A 272 -14.11 -24.06 -11.89
N PHE A 273 -14.80 -24.36 -10.78
CA PHE A 273 -14.23 -25.18 -9.70
C PHE A 273 -14.04 -26.65 -10.11
N GLU A 274 -14.94 -27.20 -10.94
CA GLU A 274 -14.81 -28.57 -11.45
C GLU A 274 -13.63 -28.66 -12.44
N GLU A 275 -13.53 -27.69 -13.36
CA GLU A 275 -12.44 -27.61 -14.35
C GLU A 275 -11.05 -27.35 -13.73
N GLU A 276 -10.92 -26.47 -12.73
CA GLU A 276 -9.63 -26.19 -12.09
C GLU A 276 -9.20 -27.28 -11.10
N GLU A 277 -10.13 -27.96 -10.40
CA GLU A 277 -9.75 -29.12 -9.57
C GLU A 277 -9.31 -30.31 -10.42
N GLU A 278 -10.01 -30.62 -11.52
CA GLU A 278 -9.61 -31.67 -12.45
C GLU A 278 -8.28 -31.34 -13.14
N GLY A 279 -8.06 -30.08 -13.52
CA GLY A 279 -6.79 -29.58 -14.05
C GLY A 279 -5.62 -29.71 -13.07
N MET A 280 -5.82 -29.39 -11.79
CA MET A 280 -4.79 -29.57 -10.76
C MET A 280 -4.53 -31.05 -10.44
N ARG A 281 -5.58 -31.89 -10.39
CA ARG A 281 -5.44 -33.35 -10.24
C ARG A 281 -4.66 -33.97 -11.40
N ALA A 282 -4.84 -33.48 -12.62
CA ALA A 282 -4.10 -33.92 -13.81
C ALA A 282 -2.64 -33.40 -13.86
N ALA A 283 -2.33 -32.31 -13.16
CA ALA A 283 -0.98 -31.74 -13.08
C ALA A 283 -0.08 -32.38 -12.00
N LEU A 284 -0.66 -33.11 -11.04
CA LEU A 284 0.10 -33.88 -10.05
C LEU A 284 0.70 -35.15 -10.70
N PRO A 285 1.98 -35.48 -10.45
CA PRO A 285 2.56 -36.74 -10.93
C PRO A 285 1.82 -37.93 -10.34
N GLN A 286 1.27 -38.80 -11.20
CA GLN A 286 0.73 -40.08 -10.78
C GLN A 286 1.87 -41.00 -10.34
N CYS A 287 2.11 -41.07 -9.02
CA CYS A 287 2.96 -42.10 -8.44
C CYS A 287 2.33 -43.47 -8.68
N SER A 288 2.82 -44.20 -9.69
CA SER A 288 2.45 -45.60 -9.88
C SER A 288 2.93 -46.42 -8.69
N SER A 289 1.98 -46.95 -7.92
CA SER A 289 2.22 -47.88 -6.81
C SER A 289 1.95 -49.32 -7.24
N GLU A 290 2.49 -49.74 -8.40
CA GLU A 290 2.50 -51.13 -8.84
C GLU A 290 3.79 -51.85 -8.37
N GLU A 291 3.97 -52.00 -7.05
CA GLU A 291 4.75 -53.14 -6.54
C GLU A 291 3.82 -54.36 -6.49
N PRO A 292 4.13 -55.47 -7.19
CA PRO A 292 3.38 -56.71 -7.04
C PRO A 292 3.60 -57.29 -5.62
N PRO A 293 2.61 -57.97 -5.04
CA PRO A 293 2.74 -58.53 -3.70
C PRO A 293 3.87 -59.56 -3.65
N ARG A 294 4.79 -59.41 -2.70
CA ARG A 294 5.71 -60.49 -2.33
C ARG A 294 4.93 -61.57 -1.60
N GLU A 295 4.87 -62.76 -2.18
CA GLU A 295 4.51 -63.96 -1.44
C GLU A 295 5.55 -64.21 -0.33
N VAL A 296 5.10 -64.76 0.80
CA VAL A 296 5.93 -65.09 1.96
C VAL A 296 5.71 -66.56 2.27
N GLU A 297 6.78 -67.35 2.14
CA GLU A 297 6.93 -68.68 2.76
C GLU A 297 7.52 -68.55 4.18
#